data_AF-A0A968TRC8-F1
#
_entry.id   AF-A0A968TRC8-F1
#
_cell.length_a   1.000
_cell.length_b   1.000
_cell.length_c   1.000
_cell.angle_alpha   90.00
_cell.angle_beta   90.00
_cell.angle_gamma   90.00
#
_symmetry.space_group_name_H-M   'P 1'
#
loop_
_entity.id
_entity.type
_entity.pdbx_description
1 polymer ?
#
loop_
_entity_poly.entity_id
_entity_poly.type
_entity_poly.pdbx_seq_one_letter_code
_entity_poly.pdbx_strand_id
1 'polypeptide(L)'
;MLDGQLLTTQMPALIDGLAPAAMYLVLSEVEKAGKVERRTRLWEIWSPQWRNQVELPKVSFERKPDRKYRWDIVFLARPTNFIGDRFAPRSVDLKLITHATRNALDI
;
A
#
# COMPACT_ATOMS: atom_id res chain seq x y z
N MET A 1 -6.48 18.05 -8.52
CA MET A 1 -6.88 16.63 -8.62
C MET A 1 -5.60 15.81 -8.84
N LEU A 2 -5.50 14.61 -8.26
CA LEU A 2 -4.44 13.64 -8.63
C LEU A 2 -5.04 12.76 -9.72
N ASP A 3 -4.94 13.22 -10.95
CA ASP A 3 -5.61 12.61 -12.09
C ASP A 3 -4.69 11.58 -12.76
N GLY A 4 -5.04 10.29 -12.69
CA GLY A 4 -4.42 9.24 -13.51
C GLY A 4 -2.89 9.21 -13.44
N GLN A 5 -2.31 9.69 -12.33
CA GLN A 5 -0.87 9.85 -12.24
C GLN A 5 -0.23 8.47 -12.10
N LEU A 6 0.76 8.21 -12.93
CA LEU A 6 1.57 7.00 -12.81
C LEU A 6 2.49 7.17 -11.61
N LEU A 7 2.20 6.44 -10.53
CA LEU A 7 3.08 6.38 -9.37
C LEU A 7 4.17 5.36 -9.64
N THR A 8 5.41 5.84 -9.76
CA THR A 8 6.58 4.96 -9.77
C THR A 8 6.93 4.64 -8.32
N THR A 9 6.85 3.36 -7.98
CA THR A 9 7.12 2.87 -6.63
C THR A 9 8.58 2.44 -6.53
N GLN A 10 9.26 2.84 -5.46
CA GLN A 10 10.56 2.27 -5.12
C GLN A 10 10.32 0.98 -4.35
N MET A 11 10.42 -0.16 -5.04
CA MET A 11 10.31 -1.46 -4.39
C MET A 11 11.47 -1.64 -3.40
N PRO A 12 11.19 -2.13 -2.18
CA PRO A 12 12.24 -2.38 -1.20
C PRO A 12 13.11 -3.55 -1.67
N ALA A 13 14.38 -3.55 -1.24
CA ALA A 13 15.22 -4.73 -1.40
C ALA A 13 14.61 -5.89 -0.62
N LEU A 14 14.52 -7.06 -1.26
CA LEU A 14 14.00 -8.26 -0.62
C LEU A 14 15.10 -8.87 0.25
N ILE A 15 14.75 -9.20 1.50
CA ILE A 15 15.66 -9.90 2.41
C ILE A 15 15.69 -11.39 2.04
N ASP A 16 16.86 -12.02 2.15
CA ASP A 16 17.02 -13.45 1.90
C ASP A 16 16.02 -14.29 2.69
N GLY A 17 15.48 -15.34 2.05
CA GLY A 17 14.45 -16.20 2.62
C GLY A 17 13.03 -15.64 2.56
N LEU A 18 12.83 -14.46 1.96
CA LEU A 18 11.51 -13.90 1.67
C LEU A 18 11.17 -13.96 0.17
N ALA A 19 9.87 -13.92 -0.13
CA ALA A 19 9.29 -13.78 -1.45
C ALA A 19 8.25 -12.65 -1.43
N PRO A 20 8.13 -11.85 -2.51
CA PRO A 20 7.02 -10.90 -2.65
C PRO A 20 5.69 -11.62 -2.61
N ALA A 21 4.69 -11.03 -1.97
CA ALA A 21 3.37 -11.64 -1.82
C ALA A 21 2.24 -10.74 -2.29
N ALA A 22 2.18 -9.49 -1.82
CA ALA A 22 1.15 -8.56 -2.22
C ALA A 22 1.63 -7.12 -2.05
N MET A 23 0.91 -6.20 -2.66
CA MET A 23 1.10 -4.77 -2.51
C MET A 23 -0.25 -4.13 -2.24
N TYR A 24 -0.30 -3.26 -1.24
CA TYR A 24 -1.49 -2.52 -0.83
C TYR A 24 -1.21 -1.03 -0.99
N LEU A 25 -2.11 -0.32 -1.67
CA LEU A 25 -2.03 1.13 -1.76
C LEU A 25 -3.29 1.72 -1.14
N VAL A 26 -3.13 2.75 -0.33
CA VAL A 26 -4.24 3.43 0.33
C VAL A 26 -4.03 4.93 0.31
N LEU A 27 -5.07 5.66 -0.08
CA LEU A 27 -5.16 7.09 0.06
C LEU A 27 -5.88 7.41 1.35
N SER A 28 -5.25 8.21 2.20
CA SER A 28 -5.87 8.68 3.44
C SER A 28 -5.86 10.20 3.54
N GLU A 29 -6.90 10.74 4.15
CA GLU A 29 -6.85 12.05 4.79
C GLU A 29 -6.14 11.90 6.14
N VAL A 30 -5.18 12.78 6.42
CA VAL A 30 -4.36 12.77 7.63
C VAL A 30 -4.67 14.01 8.46
N GLU A 31 -5.16 13.79 9.67
CA GLU A 31 -5.43 14.84 10.64
C GLU A 31 -4.50 14.68 11.84
N LYS A 32 -3.95 15.79 12.32
CA LYS A 32 -3.16 15.79 13.55
C LYS A 32 -4.10 15.82 14.76
N ALA A 33 -4.03 14.81 15.61
CA ALA A 33 -4.73 14.75 16.89
C ALA A 33 -3.70 14.79 18.02
N GLY A 34 -3.22 15.99 18.35
CA GLY A 34 -2.16 16.18 19.35
C GLY A 34 -0.81 15.61 18.88
N LYS A 35 -0.32 14.56 19.55
CA LYS A 35 0.93 13.85 19.20
C LYS A 35 0.71 12.66 18.25
N VAL A 36 -0.54 12.33 17.92
CA VAL A 36 -0.88 11.22 17.03
C VAL A 36 -1.49 11.73 15.72
N GLU A 37 -1.41 10.90 14.68
CA GLU A 37 -2.12 11.12 13.43
C GLU A 37 -3.40 10.27 13.42
N ARG A 38 -4.54 10.90 13.14
CA ARG A 38 -5.75 10.20 12.73
C ARG A 38 -5.74 10.09 11.21
N ARG A 39 -6.02 8.90 10.68
CA ARG A 39 -6.10 8.66 9.24
C ARG A 39 -7.49 8.17 8.85
N THR A 40 -8.10 8.83 7.89
CA THR A 40 -9.38 8.43 7.30
C THR A 40 -9.12 7.91 5.90
N ARG A 41 -9.36 6.61 5.68
CA ARG A 41 -9.17 5.98 4.36
C ARG A 41 -10.21 6.51 3.39
N LEU A 42 -9.75 7.02 2.25
CA LEU A 42 -10.59 7.53 1.17
C LEU A 42 -10.67 6.54 0.02
N TRP A 43 -9.59 5.81 -0.24
CA TRP A 43 -9.52 4.84 -1.32
C TRP A 43 -8.45 3.79 -1.05
N GLU A 44 -8.63 2.57 -1.57
CA GLU A 44 -7.64 1.50 -1.46
C GLU A 44 -7.64 0.55 -2.67
N ILE A 45 -6.49 -0.09 -2.90
CA ILE A 45 -6.32 -1.17 -3.88
C ILE A 45 -5.36 -2.22 -3.37
N TRP A 46 -5.66 -3.46 -3.75
CA TRP A 46 -4.80 -4.61 -3.55
C TRP A 46 -4.27 -5.12 -4.87
N SER A 47 -2.98 -5.45 -4.89
CA SER A 47 -2.33 -6.16 -5.98
C SER A 47 -1.72 -7.45 -5.41
N PRO A 48 -1.99 -8.63 -6.00
CA PRO A 48 -1.42 -9.91 -5.56
C PRO A 48 0.07 -10.07 -5.93
N GLN A 49 0.69 -8.98 -6.40
CA GLN A 49 2.10 -8.92 -6.76
C GLN A 49 2.60 -7.49 -6.52
N TRP A 50 3.90 -7.35 -6.27
CA TRP A 50 4.54 -6.04 -6.26
C TRP A 50 4.54 -5.46 -7.68
N ARG A 51 4.33 -4.15 -7.79
CA ARG A 51 4.44 -3.44 -9.07
C ARG A 51 5.31 -2.21 -8.89
N ASN A 52 6.21 -1.99 -9.84
CA ASN A 52 7.03 -0.77 -9.95
C ASN A 52 6.20 0.44 -10.38
N GLN A 53 5.07 0.22 -11.04
CA GLN A 53 4.20 1.27 -11.55
C GLN A 53 2.77 0.93 -11.22
N VAL A 54 2.07 1.92 -10.66
CA VAL A 54 0.63 1.85 -10.40
C VAL A 54 0.01 3.11 -10.94
N GLU A 55 -0.95 2.95 -11.85
CA GLU A 55 -1.81 4.06 -12.25
C GLU A 55 -2.74 4.38 -11.08
N LEU A 56 -2.62 5.58 -10.54
CA LEU A 56 -3.49 6.00 -9.46
C LEU A 56 -4.90 6.26 -10.00
N PRO A 57 -5.93 5.78 -9.29
CA PRO A 57 -7.31 6.03 -9.66
C PRO A 57 -7.59 7.54 -9.71
N LYS A 58 -8.49 7.94 -10.61
CA LYS A 58 -9.11 9.26 -10.53
C LYS A 58 -10.08 9.27 -9.36
N VAL A 59 -9.61 9.66 -8.18
CA VAL A 59 -10.47 9.82 -7.00
C VAL A 59 -10.99 11.26 -6.98
N SER A 60 -12.27 11.43 -7.32
CA SER A 60 -12.95 12.71 -7.18
C SER A 60 -13.51 12.84 -5.76
N PHE A 61 -12.89 13.69 -4.96
CA PHE A 61 -13.41 14.08 -3.65
C PHE A 61 -13.12 15.57 -3.41
N GLU A 62 -13.96 16.22 -2.60
CA GLU A 62 -13.75 17.60 -2.20
C GLU A 62 -12.55 17.67 -1.23
N ARG A 63 -11.43 18.23 -1.70
CA ARG A 63 -10.26 18.44 -0.85
C ARG A 63 -10.52 19.59 0.10
N LYS A 64 -10.34 19.33 1.39
CA LYS A 64 -10.37 20.36 2.41
C LYS A 64 -8.98 21.02 2.47
N PRO A 65 -8.89 22.36 2.36
CA PRO A 65 -7.61 23.07 2.22
C PRO A 65 -6.74 23.01 3.49
N ASP A 66 -7.33 22.72 4.64
CA ASP A 66 -6.67 22.57 5.94
C ASP A 66 -6.26 21.13 6.26
N ARG A 67 -6.51 20.18 5.34
CA ARG A 67 -6.22 18.76 5.52
C ARG A 67 -5.05 18.32 4.66
N LYS A 68 -4.30 17.34 5.18
CA LYS A 68 -3.22 16.68 4.44
C LYS A 68 -3.74 15.38 3.86
N TYR A 69 -3.26 15.03 2.67
CA TYR A 69 -3.55 13.75 2.04
C TYR A 69 -2.26 12.96 1.88
N ARG A 70 -2.35 11.64 2.01
CA ARG A 70 -1.19 10.75 1.94
C ARG A 70 -1.54 9.48 1.20
N TRP A 71 -0.70 9.12 0.24
CA TRP A 71 -0.63 7.77 -0.30
C TRP A 71 0.32 6.94 0.54
N ASP A 72 -0.15 5.81 1.04
CA ASP A 72 0.66 4.77 1.65
C ASP A 72 0.75 3.57 0.70
N ILE A 73 1.98 3.12 0.46
CA ILE A 73 2.28 1.93 -0.34
C ILE A 73 2.90 0.91 0.61
N VAL A 74 2.26 -0.23 0.76
CA VAL A 74 2.72 -1.31 1.63
C VAL A 74 3.08 -2.52 0.77
N PHE A 75 4.36 -2.88 0.81
CA PHE A 75 4.90 -4.07 0.18
C PHE A 75 4.88 -5.21 1.20
N LEU A 76 4.14 -6.27 0.89
CA LEU A 76 3.99 -7.44 1.75
C LEU A 76 4.84 -8.59 1.22
N ALA A 77 5.57 -9.24 2.12
CA ALA A 77 6.41 -10.39 1.82
C ALA A 77 6.13 -11.55 2.79
N ARG A 78 6.44 -12.75 2.30
CA ARG A 78 6.26 -14.02 3.01
C ARG A 78 7.57 -14.83 2.99
N PRO A 79 7.74 -15.82 3.87
CA PRO A 79 8.88 -16.73 3.79
C PRO A 79 8.82 -17.58 2.51
N THR A 80 9.97 -17.86 1.88
CA THR A 80 10.05 -18.77 0.71
C THR A 80 9.67 -20.20 1.06
N ASN A 81 9.96 -20.61 2.30
CA ASN A 81 9.73 -21.97 2.80
C ASN A 81 8.47 -22.04 3.68
N PHE A 82 7.44 -21.26 3.35
CA PHE A 82 6.21 -21.26 4.14
C PHE A 82 5.54 -22.64 4.08
N ILE A 83 5.31 -23.24 5.25
CA ILE A 83 4.59 -24.51 5.40
C ILE A 83 3.15 -24.17 5.83
N GLY A 84 2.21 -24.22 4.88
CA GLY A 84 0.78 -24.06 5.12
C GLY A 84 -0.04 -24.11 3.82
N ASP A 85 -1.27 -23.63 3.86
CA ASP A 85 -2.23 -23.77 2.75
C ASP A 85 -1.71 -23.19 1.42
N ARG A 86 -2.07 -23.84 0.31
CA ARG A 86 -1.64 -23.42 -1.03
C ARG A 86 -2.15 -22.01 -1.33
N PHE A 87 -1.22 -21.15 -1.73
CA PHE A 87 -1.49 -19.80 -2.18
C PHE A 87 -2.54 -19.79 -3.32
N ALA A 88 -3.64 -19.07 -3.12
CA ALA A 88 -4.59 -18.76 -4.18
C ALA A 88 -4.11 -17.49 -4.91
N PRO A 89 -3.67 -17.57 -6.18
CA PRO A 89 -3.06 -16.43 -6.89
C PRO A 89 -4.03 -15.27 -7.19
N ARG A 90 -5.31 -15.40 -6.85
CA ARG A 90 -6.36 -14.42 -7.13
C ARG A 90 -6.83 -13.66 -5.89
N SER A 91 -6.34 -13.97 -4.70
CA SER A 91 -6.68 -13.28 -3.46
C SER A 91 -5.44 -12.96 -2.65
N VAL A 92 -5.52 -11.90 -1.85
CA VAL A 92 -4.47 -11.57 -0.89
C VAL A 92 -4.73 -12.38 0.38
N ASP A 93 -3.91 -13.39 0.63
CA ASP A 93 -3.93 -14.14 1.90
C ASP A 93 -2.93 -13.52 2.88
N LEU A 94 -3.46 -12.78 3.85
CA LEU A 94 -2.67 -12.12 4.87
C LEU A 94 -2.06 -13.09 5.90
N LYS A 95 -2.54 -14.34 5.99
CA LYS A 95 -2.00 -15.33 6.94
C LYS A 95 -0.57 -15.75 6.63
N LEU A 96 -0.16 -15.59 5.37
CA LEU A 96 1.17 -15.96 4.89
C LEU A 96 2.19 -14.82 5.05
N ILE A 97 1.73 -13.62 5.40
CA ILE A 97 2.55 -12.42 5.43
C ILE A 97 3.24 -12.30 6.78
N THR A 98 4.57 -12.21 6.75
CA THR A 98 5.39 -12.02 7.95
C THR A 98 6.10 -10.68 7.95
N HIS A 99 6.20 -10.03 6.79
CA HIS A 99 6.95 -8.80 6.61
C HIS A 99 6.15 -7.78 5.82
N ALA A 100 6.24 -6.52 6.24
CA ALA A 100 5.65 -5.39 5.56
C ALA A 100 6.65 -4.22 5.54
N THR A 101 6.84 -3.64 4.37
CA THR A 101 7.58 -2.39 4.21
C THR A 101 6.63 -1.31 3.71
N ARG A 102 6.66 -0.14 4.33
CA ARG A 102 5.75 0.97 4.02
C ARG A 102 6.52 2.16 3.50
N ASN A 103 6.10 2.66 2.35
CA ASN A 103 6.48 3.96 1.81
C ASN A 103 5.27 4.90 1.88
N ALA A 104 5.52 6.20 2.06
CA ALA A 104 4.49 7.22 2.12
C ALA A 104 4.82 8.38 1.18
N LEU A 105 3.80 8.94 0.56
CA LEU A 105 3.87 10.13 -0.30
C LEU A 105 2.79 11.12 0.14
N ASP A 106 3.21 12.28 0.66
CA ASP A 106 2.33 13.38 1.02
C ASP A 106 1.97 14.22 -0.22
N ILE A 107 0.70 14.66 -0.31
CA ILE A 107 0.08 15.27 -1.50
C ILE A 107 -0.97 16.34 -1.15
#